data_AF-A0A0L0UNG1-F1
#
_entry.id   AF-A0A0L0UNG1-F1
#
_cell.length_a   1.000
_cell.length_b   1.000
_cell.length_c   1.000
_cell.angle_alpha   90.00
_cell.angle_beta   90.00
_cell.angle_gamma   90.00
#
_symmetry.space_group_name_H-M   'P 1'
#
loop_
_entity.id
_entity.type
_entity.pdbx_description
1 polymer ?
#
loop_
_entity_poly.entity_id
_entity_poly.type
_entity_poly.pdbx_seq_one_letter_code
_entity_poly.pdbx_strand_id
1 'polypeptide(L)'
;MTSDWTRLSPSEKKKISPLASQKQSHQHFEHRGVTFSTWTSNCKNSIISVHESFSILCRFAQIVDIFTHIRINNNEERAVDTWLKIKPLPPLTETLPSSFIQLQEQGLQANLRLPATGHVQLINIKDVVSHCAWIEYKSGELSAQLTYPTVALISLD
;
A
#
# COMPACT_ATOMS: atom_id res chain seq x y z
N MET A 1 -12.07 11.44 -11.73
CA MET A 1 -12.15 10.42 -12.80
C MET A 1 -13.47 9.68 -12.66
N THR A 2 -14.39 9.84 -13.61
CA THR A 2 -15.64 9.07 -13.65
C THR A 2 -15.33 7.65 -14.11
N SER A 3 -15.65 6.65 -13.29
CA SER A 3 -15.49 5.23 -13.65
C SER A 3 -16.26 4.91 -14.94
N ASP A 4 -15.71 4.08 -15.82
CA ASP A 4 -16.37 3.68 -17.09
C ASP A 4 -17.80 3.14 -16.89
N TRP A 5 -18.10 2.60 -15.70
CA TRP A 5 -19.44 2.20 -15.28
C TRP A 5 -20.51 3.29 -15.47
N THR A 6 -20.19 4.56 -15.22
CA THR A 6 -21.19 5.64 -15.33
C THR A 6 -21.60 5.91 -16.76
N ARG A 7 -20.77 5.51 -17.74
CA ARG A 7 -21.00 5.70 -19.18
C ARG A 7 -21.84 4.59 -19.81
N LEU A 8 -22.03 3.47 -19.12
CA LEU A 8 -22.78 2.33 -19.64
C LEU A 8 -24.29 2.55 -19.57
N SER A 9 -25.00 2.08 -20.59
CA SER A 9 -26.46 2.03 -20.59
C SER A 9 -26.99 1.05 -19.52
N PRO A 10 -28.26 1.16 -19.10
CA PRO A 10 -28.86 0.25 -18.11
C PRO A 10 -28.79 -1.23 -18.53
N SER A 11 -28.94 -1.54 -19.82
CA SER A 11 -28.87 -2.90 -20.35
C SER A 11 -27.46 -3.47 -20.30
N GLU A 12 -26.45 -2.67 -20.64
CA GLU A 12 -25.04 -3.05 -20.51
C GLU A 12 -24.67 -3.26 -19.05
N LYS A 13 -25.03 -2.32 -18.18
CA LYS A 13 -24.87 -2.45 -16.72
C LYS A 13 -25.48 -3.75 -16.22
N LYS A 14 -26.69 -4.11 -16.67
CA LYS A 14 -27.33 -5.37 -16.28
C LYS A 14 -26.53 -6.59 -16.72
N LYS A 15 -25.98 -6.62 -17.95
CA LYS A 15 -25.15 -7.74 -18.43
C LYS A 15 -23.88 -7.94 -17.59
N ILE A 16 -23.18 -6.86 -17.25
CA ILE A 16 -21.91 -6.92 -16.53
C ILE A 16 -22.06 -6.80 -15.00
N SER A 17 -23.28 -6.64 -14.50
CA SER A 17 -23.55 -6.65 -13.05
C SER A 17 -23.25 -8.04 -12.49
N PRO A 18 -22.56 -8.14 -11.35
CA PRO A 18 -22.28 -9.42 -10.74
C PRO A 18 -23.58 -10.07 -10.23
N LEU A 19 -23.81 -11.33 -10.60
CA LEU A 19 -24.84 -12.21 -10.05
C LEU A 19 -24.42 -12.77 -8.69
N ALA A 20 -23.12 -13.01 -8.53
CA ALA A 20 -22.53 -13.48 -7.28
C ALA A 20 -21.22 -12.74 -7.01
N SER A 21 -20.97 -12.45 -5.73
CA SER A 21 -19.71 -11.90 -5.25
C SER A 21 -19.23 -12.64 -4.01
N GLN A 22 -17.93 -12.85 -3.93
CA GLN A 22 -17.28 -13.52 -2.80
C GLN A 22 -16.02 -12.76 -2.41
N LYS A 23 -15.84 -12.55 -1.10
CA LYS A 23 -14.58 -12.11 -0.50
C LYS A 23 -13.84 -13.32 0.05
N GLN A 24 -12.58 -13.48 -0.32
CA GLN A 24 -11.64 -14.41 0.30
C GLN A 24 -10.54 -13.62 0.99
N SER A 25 -10.37 -13.77 2.30
CA SER A 25 -9.32 -13.10 3.07
C SER A 25 -8.04 -13.94 3.13
N HIS A 26 -6.90 -13.27 3.19
CA HIS A 26 -5.58 -13.87 3.18
C HIS A 26 -4.69 -13.22 4.24
N GLN A 27 -3.94 -14.05 4.98
CA GLN A 27 -2.85 -13.56 5.82
C GLN A 27 -1.53 -13.43 5.03
N HIS A 28 -1.38 -14.25 3.98
CA HIS A 28 -0.27 -14.26 3.05
C HIS A 28 -0.82 -14.41 1.63
N PHE A 29 -0.24 -13.69 0.67
CA PHE A 29 -0.64 -13.76 -0.73
C PHE A 29 0.57 -13.60 -1.64
N GLU A 30 0.73 -14.52 -2.59
CA GLU A 30 1.81 -14.45 -3.57
C GLU A 30 1.35 -13.68 -4.81
N HIS A 31 2.13 -12.68 -5.21
CA HIS A 31 1.92 -11.95 -6.46
C HIS A 31 3.27 -11.74 -7.15
N ARG A 32 3.39 -12.20 -8.39
CA ARG A 32 4.62 -12.11 -9.21
C ARG A 32 5.86 -12.70 -8.51
N GLY A 33 5.70 -13.86 -7.85
CA GLY A 33 6.79 -14.53 -7.13
C GLY A 33 7.18 -13.89 -5.80
N VAL A 34 6.46 -12.86 -5.35
CA VAL A 34 6.72 -12.18 -4.09
C VAL A 34 5.57 -12.43 -3.12
N THR A 35 5.89 -12.80 -1.87
CA THR A 35 4.91 -13.05 -0.82
C THR A 35 4.62 -11.78 -0.01
N PHE A 36 3.40 -11.28 -0.12
CA PHE A 36 2.86 -10.18 0.67
C PHE A 36 2.20 -10.75 1.93
N SER A 37 2.37 -10.07 3.06
CA SER A 37 1.80 -10.50 4.34
C SER A 37 1.08 -9.36 5.04
N THR A 38 0.07 -9.70 5.84
CA THR A 38 -0.49 -8.74 6.80
C THR A 38 0.55 -8.42 7.87
N TRP A 39 0.51 -7.21 8.42
CA TRP A 39 1.40 -6.80 9.51
C TRP A 39 1.41 -7.78 10.68
N THR A 40 0.24 -8.30 11.05
CA THR A 40 0.08 -9.23 12.17
C THR A 40 0.64 -10.62 11.89
N SER A 41 0.67 -11.06 10.64
CA SER A 41 1.21 -12.39 10.29
C SER A 41 2.72 -12.34 10.06
N ASN A 42 3.22 -11.33 9.36
CA ASN A 42 4.65 -11.10 9.19
C ASN A 42 4.93 -9.63 8.86
N CYS A 43 5.41 -8.88 9.85
CA CYS A 43 5.70 -7.45 9.72
C CYS A 43 6.82 -7.14 8.71
N LYS A 44 7.76 -8.07 8.47
CA LYS A 44 8.88 -7.85 7.54
C LYS A 44 8.42 -7.74 6.09
N ASN A 45 7.39 -8.48 5.69
CA ASN A 45 6.86 -8.52 4.32
C ASN A 45 5.52 -7.78 4.21
N SER A 46 5.36 -6.70 4.96
CA SER A 46 4.08 -5.99 5.07
C SER A 46 4.20 -4.48 4.86
N ILE A 47 5.41 -3.94 4.66
CA ILE A 47 5.60 -2.56 4.24
C ILE A 47 5.88 -2.56 2.74
N ILE A 48 5.15 -1.70 2.03
CA ILE A 48 5.18 -1.61 0.57
C ILE A 48 5.34 -0.16 0.11
N SER A 49 5.88 -0.01 -1.09
CA SER A 49 5.79 1.19 -1.90
C SER A 49 4.66 1.04 -2.93
N VAL A 50 3.97 2.14 -3.23
CA VAL A 50 2.91 2.17 -4.24
C VAL A 50 3.23 3.15 -5.35
N HIS A 51 2.61 2.94 -6.51
CA HIS A 51 2.85 3.73 -7.70
C HIS A 51 2.69 5.24 -7.46
N GLU A 52 3.50 6.06 -8.15
CA GLU A 52 3.58 7.51 -7.92
C GLU A 52 2.31 8.28 -8.31
N SER A 53 1.38 7.64 -9.03
CA SER A 53 0.05 8.18 -9.33
C SER A 53 -0.82 8.36 -8.08
N PHE A 54 -0.45 7.75 -6.95
CA PHE A 54 -1.10 7.95 -5.66
C PHE A 54 -0.56 9.20 -4.96
N SER A 55 -1.37 9.76 -4.04
CA SER A 55 -0.95 10.88 -3.19
C SER A 55 0.37 10.56 -2.45
N ILE A 56 1.22 11.56 -2.25
CA ILE A 56 2.49 11.43 -1.50
C ILE A 56 2.29 10.86 -0.09
N LEU A 57 1.10 11.06 0.48
CA LEU A 57 0.70 10.50 1.77
C LEU A 57 0.60 8.98 1.75
N CYS A 58 0.33 8.38 0.59
CA CYS A 58 0.10 6.95 0.39
C CYS A 58 1.29 6.22 -0.24
N ARG A 59 2.35 6.92 -0.68
CA ARG A 59 3.50 6.32 -1.38
C ARG A 59 4.14 5.13 -0.66
N PHE A 60 4.07 5.13 0.66
CA PHE A 60 4.50 4.00 1.49
C PHE A 60 3.39 3.64 2.44
N ALA A 61 3.17 2.33 2.63
CA ALA A 61 2.08 1.87 3.44
C ALA A 61 2.35 0.51 4.09
N GLN A 62 1.69 0.30 5.23
CA GLN A 62 1.63 -0.97 5.94
C GLN A 62 0.39 -1.75 5.50
N ILE A 63 0.54 -3.01 5.15
CA ILE A 63 -0.56 -3.93 4.82
C ILE A 63 -1.24 -4.40 6.10
N VAL A 64 -2.55 -4.19 6.17
CA VAL A 64 -3.41 -4.57 7.30
C VAL A 64 -4.27 -5.77 6.98
N ASP A 65 -4.86 -5.82 5.79
CA ASP A 65 -5.68 -6.95 5.32
C ASP A 65 -5.41 -7.17 3.83
N ILE A 66 -5.46 -8.42 3.41
CA ILE A 66 -5.32 -8.83 2.01
C ILE A 66 -6.56 -9.65 1.68
N PHE A 67 -7.24 -9.31 0.60
CA PHE A 67 -8.39 -10.10 0.17
C PHE A 67 -8.55 -10.12 -1.33
N THR A 68 -8.99 -11.27 -1.84
CA THR A 68 -9.41 -11.42 -3.22
C THR A 68 -10.93 -11.26 -3.29
N HIS A 69 -11.38 -10.41 -4.21
CA HIS A 69 -12.78 -10.23 -4.56
C HIS A 69 -13.05 -10.94 -5.88
N ILE A 70 -13.92 -11.95 -5.82
CA ILE A 70 -14.35 -12.74 -6.98
C ILE A 70 -15.76 -12.30 -7.33
N ARG A 71 -15.99 -11.98 -8.60
CA ARG A 71 -17.28 -11.55 -9.16
C ARG A 71 -17.63 -12.42 -10.35
N ILE A 72 -18.87 -12.87 -10.43
CA ILE A 72 -19.38 -13.65 -11.58
C ILE A 72 -20.55 -12.87 -12.18
N ASN A 73 -20.51 -12.57 -13.47
CA ASN A 73 -21.58 -11.82 -14.16
C ASN A 73 -22.63 -12.75 -14.79
N ASN A 74 -23.61 -12.16 -15.49
CA ASN A 74 -24.67 -12.90 -16.16
C ASN A 74 -24.20 -13.83 -17.29
N ASN A 75 -22.99 -13.61 -17.81
CA ASN A 75 -22.38 -14.46 -18.83
C ASN A 75 -21.51 -15.58 -18.20
N GLU A 76 -21.59 -15.77 -16.87
CA GLU A 76 -20.71 -16.65 -16.10
C GLU A 76 -19.23 -16.27 -16.16
N GLU A 77 -18.90 -15.08 -16.66
CA GLU A 77 -17.52 -14.59 -16.69
C GLU A 77 -17.07 -14.26 -15.26
N ARG A 78 -15.91 -14.80 -14.89
CA ARG A 78 -15.31 -14.62 -13.58
C ARG A 78 -14.26 -13.52 -13.60
N ALA A 79 -14.50 -12.44 -12.87
CA ALA A 79 -13.52 -11.40 -12.58
C ALA A 79 -12.93 -11.62 -11.18
N VAL A 80 -11.60 -11.56 -11.07
CA VAL A 80 -10.87 -11.75 -9.82
C VAL A 80 -9.90 -10.60 -9.61
N ASP A 81 -10.04 -9.89 -8.50
CA ASP A 81 -9.17 -8.78 -8.14
C ASP A 81 -8.68 -8.94 -6.70
N THR A 82 -7.39 -8.78 -6.48
CA THR A 82 -6.80 -8.77 -5.13
C THR A 82 -6.59 -7.34 -4.67
N TRP A 83 -7.09 -7.05 -3.47
CA TRP A 83 -7.06 -5.75 -2.83
C TRP A 83 -6.30 -5.83 -1.53
N LEU A 84 -5.60 -4.74 -1.22
CA LEU A 84 -4.89 -4.53 0.02
C LEU A 84 -5.58 -3.42 0.80
N LYS A 85 -5.94 -3.70 2.05
CA LYS A 85 -6.26 -2.66 3.03
C LYS A 85 -4.96 -2.22 3.66
N ILE A 86 -4.62 -0.96 3.50
CA ILE A 86 -3.34 -0.41 3.91
C ILE A 86 -3.51 0.74 4.89
N LYS A 87 -2.50 0.95 5.74
CA LYS A 87 -2.31 2.16 6.55
C LYS A 87 -1.12 2.94 5.99
N PRO A 88 -1.34 4.14 5.44
CA PRO A 88 -0.25 4.95 4.91
C PRO A 88 0.77 5.35 5.98
N LEU A 89 2.04 5.44 5.58
CA LEU A 89 3.13 6.06 6.34
C LEU A 89 3.38 7.47 5.75
N PRO A 90 2.82 8.54 6.36
CA PRO A 90 2.90 9.87 5.78
C PRO A 90 4.33 10.43 5.83
N PRO A 91 4.68 11.36 4.93
CA PRO A 91 5.96 12.06 4.98
C PRO A 91 6.07 12.89 6.25
N LEU A 92 7.31 13.19 6.65
CA LEU A 92 7.56 14.21 7.68
C LEU A 92 7.10 15.58 7.17
N THR A 93 6.58 16.40 8.07
CA THR A 93 6.23 17.80 7.80
C THR A 93 7.40 18.76 7.98
N GLU A 94 8.47 18.29 8.61
CA GLU A 94 9.66 19.07 8.97
C GLU A 94 10.84 18.76 8.03
N THR A 95 11.84 19.64 8.05
CA THR A 95 13.09 19.46 7.32
C THR A 95 13.81 18.19 7.78
N LEU A 96 14.27 17.38 6.84
CA LEU A 96 14.98 16.14 7.14
C LEU A 96 16.29 16.42 7.92
N PRO A 97 16.70 15.51 8.83
CA PRO A 97 18.03 15.57 9.45
C PRO A 97 19.13 15.56 8.38
N SER A 98 20.24 16.26 8.63
CA SER A 98 21.36 16.38 7.69
C SER A 98 21.96 15.03 7.28
N SER A 99 21.99 14.04 8.19
CA SER A 99 22.43 12.68 7.91
C SER A 99 21.56 11.98 6.86
N PHE A 100 20.25 12.23 6.85
CA PHE A 100 19.33 11.64 5.89
C PHE A 100 19.41 12.33 4.53
N ILE A 101 19.64 13.65 4.52
CA ILE A 101 19.92 14.41 3.29
C ILE A 101 21.18 13.86 2.62
N GLN A 102 22.25 13.62 3.39
CA GLN A 102 23.50 13.09 2.87
C GLN A 102 23.34 11.69 2.25
N LEU A 103 22.50 10.82 2.84
CA LEU A 103 22.19 9.50 2.27
C LEU A 103 21.46 9.63 0.92
N GLN A 104 20.53 10.58 0.81
CA GLN A 104 19.84 10.86 -0.45
C GLN A 104 20.79 11.41 -1.52
N GLU A 105 21.71 12.30 -1.14
CA GLU A 105 22.76 12.82 -2.04
C GLU A 105 23.70 11.72 -2.55
N GLN A 106 23.93 10.67 -1.74
CA GLN A 106 24.71 9.48 -2.14
C GLN A 106 23.91 8.50 -3.02
N GLY A 107 22.68 8.86 -3.42
CA GLY A 107 21.82 8.04 -4.28
C GLY A 107 21.09 6.91 -3.55
N LEU A 108 21.18 6.85 -2.22
CA LEU A 108 20.40 5.89 -1.44
C LEU A 108 18.96 6.40 -1.35
N GLN A 109 18.00 5.63 -1.87
CA GLN A 109 16.56 5.97 -1.81
C GLN A 109 15.95 5.73 -0.41
N ALA A 110 16.64 6.20 0.62
CA ALA A 110 16.16 6.18 1.99
C ALA A 110 15.05 7.22 2.16
N ASN A 111 13.92 6.77 2.70
CA ASN A 111 12.77 7.59 3.01
C ASN A 111 12.56 7.60 4.52
N LEU A 112 12.29 8.78 5.09
CA LEU A 112 11.87 8.90 6.48
C LEU A 112 10.38 9.25 6.50
N ARG A 113 9.60 8.51 7.28
CA ARG A 113 8.15 8.64 7.40
C ARG A 113 7.70 8.68 8.85
N LEU A 114 6.49 9.16 9.07
CA LEU A 114 5.79 9.01 10.33
C LEU A 114 5.22 7.59 10.44
N PRO A 115 5.06 7.04 11.66
CA PRO A 115 4.40 5.76 11.88
C PRO A 115 3.01 5.70 11.25
N ALA A 116 2.59 4.48 10.90
CA ALA A 116 1.31 4.24 10.26
C ALA A 116 0.15 4.79 11.10
N THR A 117 -0.68 5.64 10.49
CA THR A 117 -1.81 6.28 11.18
C THR A 117 -3.06 5.39 11.21
N GLY A 118 -4.10 5.82 11.94
CA GLY A 118 -5.38 5.10 12.01
C GLY A 118 -6.19 5.10 10.70
N HIS A 119 -5.87 5.98 9.75
CA HIS A 119 -6.57 6.04 8.47
C HIS A 119 -6.19 4.87 7.57
N VAL A 120 -7.20 4.23 7.00
CA VAL A 120 -7.04 3.06 6.12
C VAL A 120 -7.47 3.39 4.71
N GLN A 121 -6.78 2.84 3.73
CA GLN A 121 -7.10 2.97 2.31
C GLN A 121 -7.13 1.59 1.65
N LEU A 122 -7.83 1.49 0.53
CA LEU A 122 -7.86 0.29 -0.31
C LEU A 122 -7.09 0.57 -1.59
N ILE A 123 -6.16 -0.31 -1.93
CA ILE A 123 -5.41 -0.28 -3.19
C ILE A 123 -5.49 -1.65 -3.87
N ASN A 124 -5.31 -1.69 -5.18
CA ASN A 124 -5.18 -2.96 -5.88
C ASN A 124 -3.74 -3.47 -5.71
N ILE A 125 -3.54 -4.78 -5.64
CA ILE A 125 -2.18 -5.34 -5.55
C ILE A 125 -1.30 -4.96 -6.76
N LYS A 126 -1.92 -4.68 -7.92
CA LYS A 126 -1.24 -4.22 -9.14
C LYS A 126 -0.62 -2.83 -9.01
N ASP A 127 -1.07 -2.04 -8.04
CA ASP A 127 -0.57 -0.68 -7.78
C ASP A 127 0.69 -0.70 -6.89
N VAL A 128 1.04 -1.86 -6.35
CA VAL A 128 2.23 -2.04 -5.52
C VAL A 128 3.46 -2.13 -6.43
N VAL A 129 4.48 -1.32 -6.11
CA VAL A 129 5.74 -1.29 -6.84
C VAL A 129 6.71 -2.29 -6.23
N SER A 130 6.91 -2.24 -4.90
CA SER A 130 7.83 -3.13 -4.20
C SER A 130 7.54 -3.28 -2.72
N HIS A 131 8.26 -4.22 -2.08
CA HIS A 131 8.41 -4.24 -0.63
C HIS A 131 9.43 -3.22 -0.17
N CYS A 132 9.33 -2.82 1.10
CA CYS A 132 10.33 -2.00 1.74
C CYS A 132 11.02 -2.74 2.88
N ALA A 133 12.34 -2.64 2.94
CA ALA A 133 13.05 -2.81 4.20
C ALA A 133 12.77 -1.59 5.08
N TRP A 134 12.57 -1.80 6.38
CA TRP A 134 12.19 -0.73 7.29
C TRP A 134 12.77 -0.92 8.70
N ILE A 135 12.88 0.20 9.42
CA ILE A 135 13.23 0.25 10.84
C ILE A 135 12.49 1.40 11.52
N GLU A 136 11.99 1.15 12.71
CA GLU A 136 11.36 2.16 13.57
C GLU A 136 12.38 2.76 14.54
N TYR A 137 12.36 4.09 14.65
CA TYR A 137 13.13 4.86 15.62
C TYR A 137 12.21 5.53 16.62
N LYS A 138 12.61 5.52 17.89
CA LYS A 138 11.96 6.31 18.93
C LYS A 138 12.23 7.80 18.73
N SER A 139 11.42 8.63 19.37
CA SER A 139 11.67 10.07 19.47
C SER A 139 13.10 10.34 19.95
N GLY A 140 13.82 11.19 19.25
CA GLY A 140 15.19 11.60 19.57
C GLY A 140 16.27 10.59 19.21
N GLU A 141 15.92 9.36 18.81
CA GLU A 141 16.90 8.28 18.58
C GLU A 141 17.72 8.51 17.31
N LEU A 142 17.07 8.89 16.22
CA LEU A 142 17.76 9.20 14.96
C LEU A 142 18.43 10.59 14.99
N SER A 143 17.77 11.57 15.62
CA SER A 143 18.25 12.93 15.79
C SER A 143 17.48 13.59 16.93
N ALA A 144 18.15 14.39 17.75
CA ALA A 144 17.52 15.16 18.84
C ALA A 144 16.45 16.15 18.36
N GLN A 145 16.46 16.52 17.07
CA GLN A 145 15.47 17.40 16.47
C GLN A 145 14.12 16.70 16.23
N LEU A 146 14.13 15.38 16.07
CA LEU A 146 12.93 14.58 15.83
C LEU A 146 12.31 14.19 17.17
N THR A 147 11.39 15.02 17.66
CA THR A 147 10.71 14.85 18.96
C THR A 147 9.54 13.86 18.93
N TYR A 148 9.47 13.04 17.87
CA TYR A 148 8.43 12.04 17.64
C TYR A 148 9.04 10.78 17.00
N PRO A 149 8.38 9.60 17.15
CA PRO A 149 8.83 8.38 16.50
C PRO A 149 8.80 8.50 14.97
N THR A 150 9.72 7.81 14.30
CA THR A 150 9.84 7.81 12.84
C THR A 150 10.12 6.42 12.31
N VAL A 151 9.84 6.21 11.02
CA VAL A 151 10.12 4.97 10.31
C VAL A 151 11.03 5.30 9.13
N ALA A 152 12.21 4.70 9.10
CA ALA A 152 13.07 4.74 7.92
C ALA A 152 12.77 3.54 7.03
N LEU A 153 12.75 3.76 5.72
CA LEU A 153 12.42 2.75 4.73
C LEU A 153 13.24 2.89 3.46
N ILE A 154 13.52 1.74 2.84
CA ILE A 154 14.19 1.60 1.54
C ILE A 154 13.36 0.65 0.68
N SER A 155 12.97 1.10 -0.51
CA SER A 155 12.30 0.25 -1.51
C SER A 155 13.26 -0.81 -2.05
N LEU A 156 12.79 -2.05 -2.21
CA LEU A 156 13.59 -3.22 -2.61
C LEU A 156 13.38 -3.59 -4.08
N ASP A 157 13.22 -2.59 -4.95
CA ASP A 157 12.99 -2.74 -6.40
C ASP A 157 14.12 -3.50 -7.11
#